data_AF-A0A7C1A540-F1
#
_entry.id   AF-A0A7C1A540-F1
#
_cell.length_a   1.000
_cell.length_b   1.000
_cell.length_c   1.000
_cell.angle_alpha   90.00
_cell.angle_beta   90.00
_cell.angle_gamma   90.00
#
_symmetry.space_group_name_H-M   'P 1'
#
loop_
_entity.id
_entity.type
_entity.pdbx_description
1 polymer ?
#
loop_
_entity_poly.entity_id
_entity_poly.type
_entity_poly.pdbx_seq_one_letter_code
_entity_poly.pdbx_strand_id
1 'polypeptide(L)' 'MARYTGPTHKLCRRARQPLCQSKKCAVDRRPYPPGEHGRGRIRETDYQIQLREKQKLRAMYG' A
#
# COMPACT_ATOMS: atom_id res chain seq x y z
N MET A 1 3.09 20.36 1.95
CA MET A 1 2.64 19.11 1.28
C MET A 1 1.13 18.99 1.49
N ALA A 2 0.34 18.88 0.43
CA ALA A 2 -1.09 18.66 0.57
C ALA A 2 -1.37 17.25 1.16
N ARG A 3 -2.37 17.15 2.03
CA ARG A 3 -2.85 15.88 2.58
C ARG A 3 -3.46 15.01 1.49
N TYR A 4 -3.26 13.70 1.56
CA TYR A 4 -3.84 12.74 0.64
C TYR A 4 -5.32 12.48 1.00
N THR A 5 -6.26 12.92 0.16
CA THR A 5 -7.71 12.73 0.32
C THR A 5 -8.29 11.60 -0.53
N GLY A 6 -7.42 10.85 -1.22
CA GLY A 6 -7.82 9.75 -2.10
C GLY A 6 -8.16 8.44 -1.37
N PRO A 7 -8.39 7.35 -2.13
CA PRO A 7 -8.77 6.05 -1.57
C PRO A 7 -7.70 5.42 -0.65
N THR A 8 -7.94 5.42 0.66
CA THR A 8 -7.00 4.89 1.68
C THR A 8 -6.76 3.37 1.57
N HIS A 9 -7.80 2.60 1.24
CA HIS A 9 -7.67 1.15 1.05
C HIS A 9 -6.78 0.77 -0.14
N LYS A 10 -6.62 1.67 -1.13
CA LYS A 10 -5.69 1.47 -2.26
C LYS A 10 -4.23 1.46 -1.76
N LEU A 11 -3.90 2.37 -0.84
CA LEU A 11 -2.58 2.44 -0.20
C LEU A 11 -2.30 1.21 0.66
N CYS A 12 -3.27 0.79 1.48
CA CYS A 12 -3.14 -0.41 2.32
C CYS A 12 -2.84 -1.66 1.49
N ARG A 13 -3.57 -1.86 0.38
CA ARG A 13 -3.34 -3.00 -0.53
C ARG A 13 -2.00 -2.93 -1.26
N ARG A 14 -1.51 -1.73 -1.58
CA ARG A 14 -0.17 -1.55 -2.17
C ARG A 14 0.95 -1.86 -1.18
N ALA A 15 0.75 -1.47 0.09
CA ALA A 15 1.67 -1.71 1.20
C ALA A 15 1.57 -3.12 1.80
N ARG A 16 0.55 -3.91 1.41
CA ARG A 16 0.25 -5.25 1.96
C ARG A 16 0.07 -5.29 3.48
N GLN A 17 -0.21 -4.15 4.10
CA GLN A 17 -0.41 -4.01 5.54
C GLN A 17 -1.63 -3.11 5.78
N PRO A 18 -2.46 -3.40 6.80
CA PRO A 18 -3.53 -2.49 7.20
C PRO A 18 -2.95 -1.19 7.75
N LEU A 19 -2.92 -0.15 6.91
CA LEU A 19 -2.59 1.21 7.34
C LEU A 19 -3.82 1.97 7.81
N CYS A 20 -5.01 1.59 7.33
CA CYS A 20 -6.23 2.36 7.49
C CYS A 20 -6.96 2.20 8.84
N GLN A 21 -6.42 1.49 9.85
CA GLN A 21 -7.00 1.21 11.18
C GLN A 21 -8.46 0.67 11.22
N SER A 22 -9.13 0.57 10.08
CA SER A 22 -10.50 0.12 9.94
C SER A 22 -10.57 -1.40 10.01
N LYS A 23 -11.55 -1.90 10.78
CA LYS A 23 -11.86 -3.34 10.90
C LYS A 23 -12.26 -3.98 9.58
N LYS A 24 -12.72 -3.21 8.59
CA LYS A 24 -13.13 -3.69 7.26
C LYS A 24 -12.02 -3.42 6.23
N CYS A 25 -10.78 -3.82 6.53
CA CYS A 25 -9.66 -3.55 5.64
C CYS A 25 -9.73 -4.42 4.37
N ALA A 26 -9.53 -3.81 3.20
CA ALA A 26 -9.52 -4.54 1.94
C ALA A 26 -8.27 -5.43 1.75
N VAL A 27 -7.26 -5.31 2.62
CA VAL A 27 -6.04 -6.14 2.59
C VAL A 27 -6.38 -7.60 2.89
N ASP A 28 -7.23 -7.85 3.88
CA ASP A 28 -7.59 -9.21 4.31
C ASP A 28 -8.38 -9.95 3.22
N ARG A 29 -9.22 -9.22 2.48
CA ARG A 29 -10.00 -9.77 1.36
C ARG A 29 -9.21 -9.85 0.06
N ARG A 30 -8.27 -8.94 -0.17
CA ARG A 30 -7.54 -8.77 -1.44
C ARG A 30 -6.06 -8.44 -1.16
N PRO A 31 -5.24 -9.46 -0.82
CA PRO A 31 -3.84 -9.29 -0.40
C PRO A 31 -2.86 -8.98 -1.56
N TYR A 32 -3.37 -8.50 -2.69
CA TYR A 32 -2.59 -8.15 -3.86
C TYR A 32 -2.72 -6.64 -4.15
N PRO A 33 -1.66 -6.01 -4.69
CA PRO A 33 -1.68 -4.62 -5.13
C PRO A 33 -2.89 -4.27 -6.00
N PRO A 34 -3.33 -3.01 -5.98
CA PRO A 34 -4.37 -2.53 -6.88
C PRO A 34 -3.87 -2.47 -8.34
N GLY A 35 -4.80 -2.65 -9.30
CA GLY A 35 -4.53 -2.63 -10.75
C GLY A 35 -4.68 -4.00 -11.40
N GLU A 36 -4.76 -4.03 -12.73
CA GLU A 36 -4.91 -5.26 -13.53
C GLU A 36 -3.71 -6.21 -13.34
N HIS A 37 -2.49 -5.65 -13.33
CA HIS A 37 -1.26 -6.40 -13.05
C HIS A 37 -0.99 -6.65 -11.56
N GLY A 38 -1.95 -6.38 -10.68
CA GLY A 38 -1.76 -6.50 -9.23
C GLY A 38 -1.40 -7.91 -8.76
N ARG A 39 -1.75 -8.93 -9.53
CA ARG A 39 -1.43 -10.34 -9.25
C ARG A 39 -0.08 -10.80 -9.83
N GLY A 40 0.54 -9.99 -10.68
CA GLY A 40 1.84 -10.31 -11.26
C GLY A 40 2.94 -10.36 -10.22
N ARG A 41 3.91 -11.26 -10.43
CA ARG A 41 5.14 -11.28 -9.62
C ARG A 41 6.05 -10.13 -10.07
N ILE A 42 6.53 -9.34 -9.11
CA ILE A 42 7.49 -8.27 -9.37
C ILE A 42 8.82 -8.71 -8.77
N ARG A 43 9.91 -8.55 -9.51
CA ARG A 43 11.27 -8.75 -9.00
C ARG A 43 11.62 -7.55 -8.12
N GLU A 44 11.90 -7.81 -6.86
CA GLU A 44 12.27 -6.76 -5.90
C GLU A 44 13.74 -6.39 -6.06
N THR A 45 14.02 -5.08 -6.09
CA THR A 45 15.37 -4.51 -6.03
C THR A 45 15.56 -3.79 -4.71
N ASP A 46 16.80 -3.61 -4.26
CA ASP A 46 17.10 -2.96 -2.97
C ASP A 46 16.50 -1.55 -2.88
N TYR A 47 16.59 -0.78 -3.98
CA TYR A 47 15.94 0.53 -4.09
C TYR A 47 14.43 0.44 -3.94
N GLN A 48 13.79 -0.57 -4.55
CA GLN A 48 12.34 -0.74 -4.44
C GLN A 48 11.91 -1.05 -3.01
N ILE A 49 12.68 -1.85 -2.28
CA ILE A 49 12.42 -2.17 -0.88
C ILE A 49 12.49 -0.89 -0.04
N GLN A 50 13.56 -0.12 -0.16
CA GLN A 50 13.72 1.17 0.55
C GLN A 50 12.60 2.16 0.20
N LEU A 51 12.25 2.26 -1.08
CA LEU A 51 11.17 3.12 -1.53
C LEU A 51 9.83 2.70 -0.91
N ARG A 52 9.54 1.40 -0.80
CA ARG A 52 8.30 0.90 -0.19
C ARG A 52 8.22 1.26 1.28
N GLU A 53 9.30 1.09 2.04
CA GLU A 53 9.32 1.47 3.45
C GLU A 53 9.13 2.98 3.64
N LYS A 54 9.78 3.81 2.80
CA LYS A 54 9.54 5.26 2.80
C LYS A 54 8.08 5.62 2.54
N GLN A 55 7.46 5.01 1.53
CA GLN A 55 6.05 5.29 1.20
C GLN A 55 5.09 4.80 2.28
N LYS A 56 5.42 3.68 2.93
CA LYS A 56 4.66 3.12 4.05
C LYS A 56 4.63 4.10 5.23
N LEU A 57 5.79 4.61 5.64
CA LEU A 57 5.89 5.62 6.69
C LEU A 57 5.11 6.88 6.31
N ARG A 58 5.28 7.37 5.07
CA ARG A 58 4.53 8.52 4.58
C ARG A 58 3.01 8.31 4.61
N ALA A 59 2.53 7.10 4.36
CA ALA A 59 1.11 6.78 4.40
C ALA A 59 0.57 6.55 5.83
N MET A 60 1.43 6.19 6.79
CA MET A 60 1.05 6.06 8.21
C MET A 60 0.92 7.43 8.89
N TYR A 61 1.84 8.36 8.58
CA TYR A 61 1.94 9.65 9.26
C TYR A 61 1.52 10.86 8.38
N GLY A 62 1.02 10.60 7.16
CA GLY A 62 0.65 11.62 6.17
C GLY A 62 -0.70 12.31 6.41
#